data_AF-A0A7S3TSA8-F1
#
_entry.id   AF-A0A7S3TSA8-F1
#
_cell.length_a   1.000
_cell.length_b   1.000
_cell.length_c   1.000
_cell.angle_alpha   90.00
_cell.angle_beta   90.00
_cell.angle_gamma   90.00
#
_symmetry.space_group_name_H-M   'P 1'
#
loop_
_entity.id
_entity.type
_entity.pdbx_description
1 polymer ?
#
loop_
_entity_poly.entity_id
_entity_poly.type
_entity_poly.pdbx_seq_one_letter_code
_entity_poly.pdbx_strand_id
1 'polypeptide(L)'
;DCYGAPAVIGKVGTDIRDNKCSWLINTCLAVATPAQKKELEANYARHDARCEAKVKAVFEACGVKQAFHKYEEETAAKLRNLIDQVDGMPPTIFSQLLKRIYRRKKQ
;
A
#
# COMPACT_ATOMS: atom_id res chain seq x y z
N ASP A 1 0.37 -5.26 2.97
CA ASP A 1 -0.23 -6.03 4.08
C ASP A 1 -1.72 -6.25 4.03
N CYS A 2 -2.56 -5.40 3.42
CA CYS A 2 -3.99 -5.73 3.29
C CYS A 2 -4.34 -6.47 1.98
N TYR A 3 -3.52 -6.29 0.93
CA TYR A 3 -3.81 -6.77 -0.43
C TYR A 3 -2.82 -7.78 -1.03
N GLY A 4 -1.70 -8.06 -0.36
CA GLY A 4 -0.85 -9.15 -0.84
C GLY A 4 -1.36 -10.46 -0.28
N ALA A 5 -1.38 -11.49 -1.12
CA ALA A 5 -1.76 -12.83 -0.71
C ALA A 5 -0.96 -13.22 0.55
N PRO A 6 -1.58 -13.84 1.56
CA PRO A 6 -0.88 -14.33 2.74
C PRO A 6 0.33 -15.21 2.36
N ALA A 7 0.17 -15.99 1.28
CA ALA A 7 1.21 -16.84 0.69
C ALA A 7 2.42 -16.07 0.11
N VAL A 8 2.26 -14.78 -0.24
CA VAL A 8 3.33 -13.92 -0.77
C VAL A 8 3.90 -13.04 0.34
N ILE A 9 3.07 -12.46 1.22
CA ILE A 9 3.60 -11.55 2.25
C ILE A 9 4.21 -12.30 3.45
N GLY A 10 3.83 -13.57 3.66
CA GLY A 10 4.27 -14.39 4.79
C GLY A 10 3.62 -14.01 6.13
N LYS A 11 2.64 -13.09 6.11
CA LYS A 11 1.85 -12.70 7.28
C LYS A 11 0.41 -12.39 6.89
N VAL A 12 -0.51 -12.75 7.78
CA VAL A 12 -1.89 -12.26 7.72
C VAL A 12 -1.85 -10.77 8.06
N GLY A 13 -2.40 -9.92 7.19
CA GLY A 13 -2.41 -8.47 7.41
C GLY A 13 -3.14 -8.10 8.70
N THR A 14 -2.40 -7.67 9.71
CA THR A 14 -2.95 -7.21 11.00
C THR A 14 -3.09 -5.70 11.09
N ASP A 15 -2.69 -4.95 10.05
CA ASP A 15 -2.60 -3.48 10.10
C ASP A 15 -3.93 -2.78 10.46
N ILE A 16 -5.08 -3.35 10.07
CA ILE A 16 -6.42 -2.85 10.44
C ILE A 16 -6.70 -3.10 11.92
N ARG A 17 -6.33 -4.28 12.46
CA ARG A 17 -6.51 -4.65 13.87
C ARG A 17 -5.58 -3.87 14.79
N ASP A 18 -4.34 -3.70 14.36
CA ASP A 18 -3.27 -3.05 15.13
C ASP A 18 -3.37 -1.51 15.14
N ASN A 19 -4.47 -0.95 14.63
CA ASN A 19 -4.67 0.50 14.47
C ASN A 19 -3.51 1.22 13.78
N LYS A 20 -2.85 0.57 12.80
CA LYS A 20 -1.67 1.18 12.19
C LYS A 20 -2.07 2.32 11.27
N CYS A 21 -1.31 3.41 11.36
CA CYS A 21 -1.32 4.51 10.40
C CYS A 21 -0.62 4.08 9.10
N SER A 22 -1.26 3.15 8.37
CA SER A 22 -0.74 2.60 7.13
C SER A 22 -1.02 3.53 5.94
N TRP A 23 -0.24 3.39 4.87
CA TRP A 23 -0.50 4.10 3.62
C TRP A 23 -1.94 3.89 3.11
N LEU A 24 -2.50 2.69 3.31
CA LEU A 24 -3.85 2.35 2.85
C LEU A 24 -4.94 3.18 3.54
N ILE A 25 -4.88 3.32 4.87
CA ILE A 25 -5.88 4.10 5.62
C ILE A 25 -5.75 5.59 5.31
N ASN A 26 -4.53 6.12 5.20
CA ASN A 26 -4.32 7.54 4.89
C ASN A 26 -4.78 7.89 3.47
N THR A 27 -4.46 7.05 2.48
CA THR A 27 -4.94 7.23 1.10
C THR A 27 -6.47 7.11 1.03
N CYS A 28 -7.06 6.19 1.79
CA CYS A 28 -8.51 6.06 1.88
C CYS A 28 -9.15 7.32 2.49
N LEU A 29 -8.64 7.81 3.62
CA LEU A 29 -9.19 8.98 4.34
C LEU A 29 -9.10 10.27 3.52
N ALA A 30 -8.12 10.39 2.63
CA ALA A 30 -7.97 11.54 1.73
C ALA A 30 -9.12 11.66 0.71
N VAL A 31 -9.70 10.53 0.27
CA VAL A 31 -10.75 10.48 -0.76
C VAL A 31 -12.12 10.03 -0.23
N ALA A 32 -12.17 9.50 0.99
CA ALA A 32 -13.40 8.97 1.59
C ALA A 32 -14.43 10.06 1.87
N THR A 33 -15.69 9.72 1.59
CA THR A 33 -16.85 10.52 1.98
C THR A 33 -17.04 10.53 3.51
N PRO A 34 -17.79 11.49 4.08
CA PRO A 34 -18.06 11.51 5.52
C PRO A 34 -18.72 10.22 6.05
N ALA A 35 -19.58 9.59 5.24
CA ALA A 35 -20.21 8.31 5.59
C ALA A 35 -19.18 7.17 5.68
N GLN A 36 -18.27 7.09 4.69
CA GLN A 36 -17.17 6.11 4.70
C GLN A 36 -16.19 6.36 5.84
N LYS A 37 -15.89 7.61 6.17
CA LYS A 37 -15.05 7.97 7.32
C LYS A 37 -15.63 7.47 8.64
N LYS A 38 -16.94 7.68 8.85
CA LYS A 38 -17.65 7.16 10.03
C LYS A 38 -17.62 5.63 10.09
N GLU A 39 -17.73 4.98 8.94
CA GLU A 39 -17.64 3.52 8.87
C GLU A 39 -16.22 3.02 9.19
N LEU A 40 -15.18 3.72 8.72
CA LEU A 40 -13.81 3.43 9.12
C LEU A 40 -13.60 3.65 10.63
N GLU A 41 -14.02 4.78 11.20
CA GLU A 41 -13.89 5.04 12.64
C GLU A 41 -14.58 3.99 13.52
N ALA A 42 -15.74 3.48 13.10
CA ALA A 42 -16.48 2.48 13.86
C ALA A 42 -15.85 1.08 13.80
N ASN A 43 -15.18 0.74 12.69
CA ASN A 43 -14.74 -0.62 12.39
C ASN A 43 -13.21 -0.81 12.37
N TYR A 44 -12.43 0.26 12.25
CA TYR A 44 -10.97 0.22 12.30
C TYR A 44 -10.50 -0.08 13.73
N ALA A 45 -9.36 -0.78 13.88
CA ALA A 45 -8.83 -1.24 15.18
C ALA A 45 -9.76 -2.16 15.97
N ARG A 46 -10.70 -2.86 15.30
CA ARG A 46 -11.55 -3.87 15.92
C ARG A 46 -11.02 -5.27 15.62
N HIS A 47 -10.90 -6.08 16.66
CA HIS A 47 -10.53 -7.49 16.57
C HIS A 47 -11.74 -8.38 16.18
N ASP A 48 -12.51 -7.96 15.17
CA ASP A 48 -13.64 -8.71 14.61
C ASP A 48 -13.47 -8.81 13.08
N ALA A 49 -13.56 -10.03 12.56
CA ALA A 49 -13.50 -10.31 11.12
C ALA A 49 -14.57 -9.58 10.31
N ARG A 50 -15.74 -9.31 10.90
CA ARG A 50 -16.83 -8.55 10.25
C ARG A 50 -16.45 -7.07 10.11
N CYS A 51 -15.83 -6.49 11.14
CA CYS A 51 -15.33 -5.13 11.09
C CYS A 51 -14.20 -5.00 10.06
N GLU A 52 -13.27 -5.97 10.00
CA GLU A 52 -12.25 -6.00 8.95
C GLU A 52 -12.84 -6.05 7.55
N ALA A 53 -13.88 -6.86 7.32
CA ALA A 53 -14.52 -6.98 6.02
C ALA A 53 -15.14 -5.64 5.58
N LYS A 54 -15.76 -4.90 6.50
CA LYS A 54 -16.29 -3.56 6.24
C LYS A 54 -15.19 -2.56 5.89
N VAL A 55 -14.09 -2.54 6.67
CA VAL A 55 -12.93 -1.68 6.36
C VAL A 55 -12.35 -2.00 4.98
N LYS A 56 -12.23 -3.28 4.63
CA LYS A 56 -11.77 -3.71 3.29
C LYS A 56 -12.73 -3.28 2.19
N ALA A 57 -14.04 -3.36 2.41
CA ALA A 57 -15.04 -2.89 1.45
C ALA A 57 -14.94 -1.38 1.22
N VAL A 58 -14.72 -0.59 2.28
CA VAL A 58 -14.48 0.85 2.15
C VAL A 58 -13.18 1.13 1.38
N PHE A 59 -12.11 0.37 1.63
CA PHE A 59 -10.85 0.54 0.88
C PHE A 59 -10.99 0.21 -0.61
N GLU A 60 -11.75 -0.81 -0.96
CA GLU A 60 -12.09 -1.13 -2.36
C GLU A 60 -12.94 -0.01 -2.98
N ALA A 61 -13.96 0.48 -2.28
CA ALA A 61 -14.81 1.57 -2.75
C ALA A 61 -14.04 2.88 -2.94
N CYS A 62 -13.03 3.15 -2.11
CA CYS A 62 -12.14 4.31 -2.26
C CYS A 62 -11.03 4.10 -3.31
N GLY A 63 -10.98 2.94 -3.97
CA GLY A 63 -10.01 2.68 -5.04
C GLY A 63 -8.55 2.66 -4.58
N VAL A 64 -8.31 2.32 -3.30
CA VAL A 64 -6.97 2.41 -2.69
C VAL A 64 -5.97 1.48 -3.39
N LYS A 65 -6.44 0.34 -3.91
CA LYS A 65 -5.63 -0.62 -4.67
C LYS A 65 -5.13 -0.02 -5.98
N GLN A 66 -6.01 0.65 -6.72
CA GLN A 66 -5.68 1.33 -7.98
C GLN A 66 -4.72 2.50 -7.71
N ALA A 67 -4.97 3.28 -6.64
CA ALA A 67 -4.07 4.34 -6.21
C ALA A 67 -2.67 3.80 -5.88
N PHE A 68 -2.58 2.63 -5.23
CA PHE A 68 -1.30 1.99 -4.93
C PHE A 68 -0.55 1.57 -6.19
N HIS A 69 -1.24 0.94 -7.14
CA HIS A 69 -0.63 0.55 -8.42
C HIS A 69 -0.10 1.76 -9.19
N LYS A 70 -0.90 2.82 -9.29
CA LYS A 70 -0.48 4.07 -9.93
C LYS A 70 0.74 4.68 -9.23
N TYR A 71 0.73 4.74 -7.90
CA TYR A 71 1.86 5.23 -7.12
C TYR A 71 3.13 4.39 -7.34
N GLU A 72 3.00 3.05 -7.39
CA GLU A 72 4.13 2.15 -7.64
C GLU A 72 4.75 2.39 -9.03
N GLU A 73 3.93 2.56 -10.06
CA GLU A 73 4.39 2.84 -11.42
C GLU A 73 5.04 4.21 -11.54
N GLU A 74 4.41 5.26 -11.01
CA GLU A 74 4.96 6.62 -11.03
C GLU A 74 6.26 6.72 -10.24
N THR A 75 6.34 6.07 -9.07
CA THR A 75 7.55 6.08 -8.25
C THR A 75 8.67 5.32 -8.95
N ALA A 76 8.37 4.18 -9.59
CA ALA A 76 9.37 3.45 -10.36
C ALA A 76 9.89 4.23 -11.57
N ALA A 77 9.01 4.96 -12.28
CA ALA A 77 9.42 5.83 -13.37
C ALA A 77 10.31 6.98 -12.87
N LYS A 78 9.91 7.65 -11.78
CA LYS A 78 10.71 8.69 -11.13
C LYS A 78 12.08 8.18 -10.69
N LEU A 79 12.13 7.00 -10.06
CA LEU A 79 13.38 6.39 -9.63
C LEU A 79 14.29 6.05 -10.81
N ARG A 80 13.77 5.52 -11.93
CA ARG A 80 14.58 5.30 -13.14
C ARG A 80 15.19 6.61 -13.65
N ASN A 81 14.37 7.65 -13.77
CA ASN A 81 14.86 8.96 -14.22
C ASN A 81 15.94 9.54 -13.28
N LEU A 82 15.79 9.37 -11.97
CA LEU A 82 16.78 9.81 -10.98
C LEU A 82 18.07 9.00 -11.10
N ILE A 83 17.98 7.69 -11.34
CA ILE A 83 19.13 6.81 -11.51
C ILE A 83 19.93 7.19 -12.76
N ASP A 84 19.25 7.55 -13.85
CA ASP A 84 19.89 7.99 -15.09
C ASP A 84 20.62 9.34 -14.94
N GLN A 85 20.23 10.14 -13.95
CA GLN A 85 20.84 11.44 -13.63
C GLN A 85 21.93 11.35 -12.56
N VAL A 86 22.24 10.16 -12.03
CA VAL A 86 23.30 10.01 -11.03
C VAL A 86 24.66 10.22 -11.69
N ASP A 87 25.42 11.17 -11.14
CA ASP A 87 26.82 11.38 -11.46
C ASP A 87 27.71 10.95 -10.27
N GLY A 88 28.91 10.45 -10.55
CA GLY A 88 29.85 9.99 -9.52
C GLY A 88 29.62 8.58 -8.94
N MET A 89 28.61 7.83 -9.41
CA MET A 89 28.42 6.42 -9.05
C MET A 89 27.81 5.63 -10.23
N PRO A 90 28.19 4.35 -10.44
CA PRO A 90 27.57 3.52 -11.48
C PRO A 90 26.04 3.40 -11.29
N PRO A 91 25.23 3.84 -12.27
CA PRO A 91 23.76 3.74 -12.22
C PRO A 91 23.25 2.29 -12.09
N THR A 92 24.11 1.32 -12.44
CA THR A 92 23.86 -0.11 -12.34
C THR A 92 23.57 -0.55 -10.90
N ILE A 93 24.21 0.06 -9.90
CA ILE A 93 24.01 -0.28 -8.49
C ILE A 93 22.57 0.03 -8.07
N PHE A 94 22.12 1.25 -8.34
CA PHE A 94 20.75 1.68 -8.03
C PHE A 94 19.72 0.94 -8.89
N SER A 95 20.03 0.66 -10.15
CA SER A 95 19.16 -0.14 -11.02
C SER A 95 18.96 -1.56 -10.49
N GLN A 96 20.00 -2.20 -9.96
CA GLN A 96 19.90 -3.53 -9.36
C GLN A 96 19.10 -3.51 -8.06
N LEU A 97 19.29 -2.49 -7.21
CA LEU A 97 18.49 -2.29 -6.01
C LEU A 97 17.01 -2.06 -6.36
N LEU A 98 16.74 -1.20 -7.35
CA LEU A 98 15.38 -0.93 -7.84
C LEU A 98 14.71 -2.21 -8.34
N LYS A 99 15.42 -3.05 -9.12
CA LYS A 99 14.90 -4.35 -9.58
C LYS A 99 14.57 -5.31 -8.43
N ARG A 100 15.27 -5.25 -7.30
CA ARG A 100 15.01 -6.09 -6.13
C ARG A 100 13.80 -5.64 -5.31
N ILE A 101 13.44 -4.36 -5.35
CA ILE A 101 12.32 -3.79 -4.60
C ILE A 101 11.05 -3.62 -5.44
N TYR A 102 11.19 -3.28 -6.72
CA TYR A 102 10.09 -3.02 -7.63
C TYR A 102 9.34 -4.32 -7.97
N ARG A 103 8.02 -4.33 -7.76
CA ARG A 103 7.15 -5.52 -7.94
C ARG A 103 7.65 -6.77 -7.21
N ARG A 104 8.30 -6.60 -6.06
CA ARG A 104 8.77 -7.72 -5.25
C ARG A 104 7.59 -8.62 -4.85
N LYS A 105 7.48 -9.78 -5.49
CA LYS A 105 6.80 -10.95 -4.93
C LYS A 105 7.79 -11.55 -3.94
N LYS A 106 7.52 -11.41 -2.64
CA LYS A 106 8.25 -12.17 -1.62
C LYS A 106 8.05 -13.65 -1.95
N GLN A 107 9.14 -14.34 -2.28
CA GLN A 107 9.24 -15.80 -2.19
C GLN A 107 9.31 -16.19 -0.71
#